data_AF-A0A7J4CS30-F1
#
_entry.id   AF-A0A7J4CS30-F1
#
_cell.length_a   1.000
_cell.length_b   1.000
_cell.length_c   1.000
_cell.angle_alpha   90.00
_cell.angle_beta   90.00
_cell.angle_gamma   90.00
#
_symmetry.space_group_name_H-M   'P 1'
#
loop_
_entity.id
_entity.type
_entity.pdbx_description
1 polymer ?
#
loop_
_entity_poly.entity_id
_entity_poly.type
_entity_poly.pdbx_seq_one_letter_code
_entity_poly.pdbx_strand_id
1 'polypeptide(L)'
;QGFSDKIRRQQEYGHAIHNNWSHVEELLTQVNDEVESNGWEVALSRFKDIPWIESGDPAKSSIVAILPDENGAAEGAKVTLFLSMSVHQNAQQYFETANKHKDKSKGAEVALNETENLLQRAQKKESKRKETGQVARVKRTKRLWFENHRWTILDGMHLLIGGRDAKGNDTIVKKHLKGDDRYVHADLHGAPSCAMKLQTGFAVDPNPPANLPPGVTAYRLSDNIEVADFSDTARQQAATMALCWSRGWSGGGGAGTAFIVKPGQVSKQAESGEYVAKGAFIVRGARTWFKDLRLKLGLGLVCINGIPLLMAGTHVQVAALCDRWVELIPGRSKRERIASRLSKVTGLAVDDIVPVIPGTSELAADHGLINPHNHEEE
;
A
#
# COMPACT_ATOMS: atom_id res chain seq x y z
N GLN A 1 25.71 11.03 28.91
CA GLN A 1 26.66 10.05 29.45
C GLN A 1 26.23 8.67 28.99
N GLY A 2 27.03 8.05 28.13
CA GLY A 2 26.63 6.85 27.37
C GLY A 2 26.60 5.59 28.23
N PHE A 3 26.01 4.50 27.71
CA PHE A 3 26.07 3.18 28.35
C PHE A 3 27.52 2.73 28.57
N SER A 4 28.46 3.13 27.70
CA SER A 4 29.89 2.83 27.82
C SER A 4 30.52 3.31 29.13
N ASP A 5 30.30 4.58 29.52
CA ASP A 5 30.85 5.14 30.77
C ASP A 5 30.30 4.42 32.00
N LYS A 6 29.01 4.05 31.97
CA LYS A 6 28.35 3.31 33.05
C LYS A 6 28.89 1.89 33.17
N ILE A 7 29.09 1.20 32.04
CA ILE A 7 29.68 -0.15 32.02
C ILE A 7 31.09 -0.10 32.60
N ARG A 8 31.92 0.85 32.15
CA ARG A 8 33.30 1.00 32.61
C ARG A 8 33.36 1.22 34.13
N ARG A 9 32.59 2.18 34.66
CA ARG A 9 32.54 2.46 36.11
C ARG A 9 32.10 1.25 36.93
N GLN A 10 31.10 0.52 36.47
CA GLN A 10 30.63 -0.68 37.17
C GLN A 10 31.68 -1.80 37.17
N GLN A 11 32.43 -1.97 36.07
CA GLN A 11 33.56 -2.90 36.03
C GLN A 11 34.70 -2.47 36.95
N GLU A 12 35.05 -1.17 36.94
CA GLU A 12 36.05 -0.58 37.83
C GLU A 12 35.71 -0.84 39.31
N TYR A 13 34.44 -0.66 39.71
CA TYR A 13 33.99 -0.95 41.08
C TYR A 13 34.07 -2.44 41.44
N GLY A 14 33.64 -3.33 40.55
CA GLY A 14 33.76 -4.77 40.77
C GLY A 14 35.22 -5.22 40.93
N HIS A 15 36.11 -4.68 40.09
CA HIS A 15 37.55 -4.95 40.18
C HIS A 15 38.18 -4.35 41.44
N ALA A 16 37.78 -3.14 41.85
CA ALA A 16 38.31 -2.51 43.04
C ALA A 16 37.97 -3.32 44.30
N ILE A 17 36.73 -3.86 44.40
CA ILE A 17 36.34 -4.76 45.50
C ILE A 17 37.15 -6.06 45.45
N HIS A 18 37.31 -6.65 44.27
CA HIS A 18 38.04 -7.91 44.09
C HIS A 18 39.53 -7.77 44.43
N ASN A 19 40.17 -6.69 44.01
CA ASN A 19 41.59 -6.44 44.23
C ASN A 19 41.89 -6.12 45.70
N ASN A 20 40.94 -5.54 46.43
CA ASN A 20 41.05 -5.19 47.85
C ASN A 20 40.27 -6.16 48.76
N TRP A 21 40.12 -7.43 48.36
CA TRP A 21 39.16 -8.34 48.99
C TRP A 21 39.34 -8.51 50.50
N SER A 22 40.58 -8.61 50.98
CA SER A 22 40.89 -8.78 52.40
C SER A 22 40.47 -7.57 53.23
N HIS A 23 40.76 -6.37 52.72
CA HIS A 23 40.35 -5.12 53.36
C HIS A 23 38.83 -4.97 53.39
N VAL A 24 38.14 -5.35 52.31
CA VAL A 24 36.68 -5.31 52.25
C VAL A 24 36.05 -6.33 53.20
N GLU A 25 36.64 -7.52 53.34
CA GLU A 25 36.16 -8.56 54.27
C GLU A 25 36.27 -8.08 55.72
N GLU A 26 37.45 -7.56 56.11
CA GLU A 26 37.68 -6.99 57.44
C GLU A 26 36.70 -5.84 57.74
N LEU A 27 36.49 -4.94 56.77
CA LEU A 27 35.57 -3.82 56.93
C LEU A 27 34.12 -4.30 57.08
N LEU A 28 33.69 -5.29 56.30
CA LEU A 28 32.34 -5.85 56.40
C LEU A 28 32.12 -6.56 57.75
N THR A 29 33.11 -7.30 58.25
CA THR A 29 33.03 -7.93 59.58
C THR A 29 32.93 -6.89 60.68
N GLN A 30 33.81 -5.88 60.69
CA GLN A 30 33.78 -4.81 61.68
C GLN A 30 32.44 -4.05 61.70
N VAL A 31 31.91 -3.75 60.52
CA VAL A 31 30.65 -3.03 60.38
C VAL A 31 29.46 -3.91 60.79
N ASN A 32 29.46 -5.21 60.45
CA ASN A 32 28.43 -6.14 60.89
C ASN A 32 28.42 -6.28 62.42
N ASP A 33 29.57 -6.50 63.05
CA ASP A 33 29.69 -6.65 64.49
C ASP A 33 29.21 -5.40 65.25
N GLU A 34 29.55 -4.20 64.73
CA GLU A 34 29.12 -2.92 65.31
C GLU A 34 27.61 -2.70 65.17
N VAL A 35 27.04 -3.02 64.00
CA VAL A 35 25.59 -2.91 63.75
C VAL A 35 24.81 -3.93 64.59
N GLU A 36 25.30 -5.16 64.75
CA GLU A 36 24.68 -6.20 65.56
C GLU A 36 24.73 -5.87 67.07
N SER A 37 25.87 -5.35 67.53
CA SER A 37 26.08 -5.07 68.96
C SER A 37 25.39 -3.79 69.43
N ASN A 38 25.42 -2.73 68.63
CA ASN A 38 25.05 -1.38 69.06
C ASN A 38 23.88 -0.78 68.25
N GLY A 39 23.43 -1.45 67.18
CA GLY A 39 22.38 -0.97 66.30
C GLY A 39 22.83 0.13 65.33
N TRP A 40 22.02 0.36 64.29
CA TRP A 40 22.33 1.29 63.20
C TRP A 40 22.53 2.74 63.64
N GLU A 41 21.79 3.21 64.65
CA GLU A 41 21.87 4.60 65.11
C GLU A 41 23.25 4.92 65.71
N VAL A 42 23.78 4.01 66.53
CA VAL A 42 25.11 4.14 67.13
C VAL A 42 26.19 3.91 66.07
N ALA A 43 26.03 2.89 65.22
CA ALA A 43 26.99 2.56 64.16
C ALA A 43 27.20 3.73 63.19
N LEU A 44 26.12 4.40 62.75
CA LEU A 44 26.19 5.59 61.88
C LEU A 44 26.96 6.76 62.51
N SER A 45 26.90 6.92 63.83
CA SER A 45 27.67 7.96 64.52
C SER A 45 29.17 7.68 64.46
N ARG A 46 29.57 6.41 64.63
CA ARG A 46 30.96 5.96 64.63
C ARG A 46 31.56 5.89 63.23
N PHE A 47 30.76 5.59 62.21
CA PHE A 47 31.24 5.57 60.82
C PHE A 47 31.83 6.91 60.38
N LYS A 48 31.38 8.03 60.96
CA LYS A 48 31.95 9.37 60.67
C LYS A 48 33.43 9.49 61.02
N ASP A 49 33.89 8.68 61.96
CA ASP A 49 35.28 8.67 62.44
C ASP A 49 36.13 7.62 61.72
N ILE A 50 35.53 6.80 60.84
CA ILE A 50 36.20 5.74 60.07
C ILE A 50 36.54 6.26 58.66
N PRO A 51 37.82 6.42 58.30
CA PRO A 51 38.22 6.97 56.99
C PRO A 51 37.68 6.19 55.78
N TRP A 52 37.43 4.89 55.96
CA TRP A 52 37.01 3.96 54.92
C TRP A 52 35.50 3.97 54.65
N ILE A 53 34.71 4.69 55.45
CA ILE A 53 33.24 4.72 55.33
C ILE A 53 32.77 6.16 55.09
N GLU A 54 32.13 6.40 53.95
CA GLU A 54 31.53 7.70 53.63
C GLU A 54 30.13 7.85 54.23
N SER A 55 29.32 6.80 54.16
CA SER A 55 27.94 6.81 54.68
C SER A 55 27.37 5.40 54.87
N GLY A 56 26.28 5.28 55.63
CA GLY A 56 25.51 4.04 55.77
C GLY A 56 24.02 4.27 55.46
N ASP A 57 23.37 3.24 54.91
CA ASP A 57 21.93 3.18 54.63
C ASP A 57 21.30 2.00 55.39
N PRO A 58 20.66 2.26 56.55
CA PRO A 58 20.00 1.23 57.35
C PRO A 58 18.87 0.51 56.62
N ALA A 59 18.16 1.18 55.71
CA ALA A 59 17.01 0.60 55.02
C ALA A 59 17.43 -0.49 54.02
N LYS A 60 18.65 -0.40 53.50
CA LYS A 60 19.23 -1.38 52.57
C LYS A 60 20.27 -2.29 53.22
N SER A 61 20.56 -2.09 54.51
CA SER A 61 21.69 -2.70 55.21
C SER A 61 22.99 -2.61 54.42
N SER A 62 23.39 -1.39 54.05
CA SER A 62 24.57 -1.14 53.22
C SER A 62 25.38 0.05 53.66
N ILE A 63 26.66 0.09 53.28
CA ILE A 63 27.56 1.23 53.47
C ILE A 63 28.13 1.70 52.12
N VAL A 64 28.51 2.96 52.03
CA VAL A 64 29.38 3.47 50.96
C VAL A 64 30.79 3.48 51.50
N ALA A 65 31.61 2.53 51.04
CA ALA A 65 33.00 2.39 51.43
C ALA A 65 33.93 3.07 50.41
N ILE A 66 35.01 3.66 50.91
CA ILE A 66 36.11 4.20 50.10
C ILE A 66 37.20 3.12 50.11
N LEU A 67 37.53 2.57 48.94
CA LEU A 67 38.55 1.52 48.85
C LEU A 67 39.97 2.12 48.83
N PRO A 68 41.00 1.33 49.20
CA PRO A 68 42.39 1.76 49.07
C PRO A 68 42.76 2.15 47.64
N ASP A 69 43.52 3.24 47.50
CA ASP A 69 44.19 3.62 46.25
C ASP A 69 45.49 2.81 46.05
N GLU A 70 46.25 3.10 45.00
CA GLU A 70 47.52 2.42 44.70
C GLU A 70 48.59 2.57 45.81
N ASN A 71 48.45 3.59 46.68
CA ASN A 71 49.35 3.86 47.80
C ASN A 71 48.80 3.35 49.14
N GLY A 72 47.63 2.70 49.14
CA GLY A 72 46.97 2.21 50.35
C GLY A 72 46.23 3.29 51.17
N ALA A 73 45.98 4.46 50.60
CA ALA A 73 45.21 5.55 51.22
C ALA A 73 43.71 5.42 50.94
N ALA A 74 42.86 5.96 51.82
CA ALA A 74 41.40 5.99 51.71
C ALA A 74 40.90 7.02 50.68
N GLU A 75 41.44 6.97 49.47
CA GLU A 75 41.15 7.91 48.38
C GLU A 75 40.77 7.20 47.07
N GLY A 76 40.64 5.86 47.11
CA GLY A 76 40.29 5.04 45.95
C GLY A 76 38.80 5.05 45.62
N ALA A 77 38.36 3.99 44.92
CA ALA A 77 37.00 3.91 44.40
C ALA A 77 35.95 3.88 45.53
N LYS A 78 34.91 4.70 45.38
CA LYS A 78 33.74 4.68 46.27
C LYS A 78 32.73 3.65 45.80
N VAL A 79 32.48 2.64 46.61
CA VAL A 79 31.60 1.51 46.29
C VAL A 79 30.57 1.30 47.39
N THR A 80 29.39 0.84 47.02
CA THR A 80 28.36 0.43 47.96
C THR A 80 28.57 -1.05 48.30
N LEU A 81 28.68 -1.35 49.58
CA LEU A 81 28.81 -2.71 50.10
C LEU A 81 27.58 -3.06 50.92
N PHE A 82 26.97 -4.20 50.63
CA PHE A 82 25.84 -4.75 51.37
C PHE A 82 26.36 -5.71 52.43
N LEU A 83 25.91 -5.49 53.66
CA LEU A 83 26.36 -6.20 54.86
C LEU A 83 25.93 -7.66 54.89
N SER A 84 24.79 -7.96 54.26
CA SER A 84 24.26 -9.32 54.11
C SER A 84 24.93 -10.15 53.00
N MET A 85 25.91 -9.56 52.30
CA MET A 85 26.58 -10.18 51.16
C MET A 85 28.07 -10.35 51.43
N SER A 86 28.65 -11.45 50.94
CA SER A 86 30.10 -11.64 50.97
C SER A 86 30.83 -10.65 50.06
N VAL A 87 32.14 -10.51 50.21
CA VAL A 87 32.98 -9.68 49.34
C VAL A 87 32.80 -10.05 47.86
N HIS A 88 32.80 -11.35 47.56
CA HIS A 88 32.59 -11.86 46.20
C HIS A 88 31.19 -11.55 45.67
N GLN A 89 30.16 -11.66 46.51
CA GLN A 89 28.79 -11.31 46.13
C GLN A 89 28.65 -9.81 45.85
N ASN A 90 29.28 -8.96 46.66
CA ASN A 90 29.33 -7.51 46.45
C ASN A 90 30.03 -7.16 45.12
N ALA A 91 31.19 -7.74 44.83
CA ALA A 91 31.89 -7.55 43.56
C ALA A 91 31.04 -8.05 42.36
N GLN A 92 30.39 -9.21 42.50
CA GLN A 92 29.55 -9.83 41.47
C GLN A 92 28.37 -8.94 41.07
N GLN A 93 27.73 -8.24 42.02
CA GLN A 93 26.62 -7.33 41.73
C GLN A 93 27.01 -6.21 40.76
N TYR A 94 28.22 -5.67 40.91
CA TYR A 94 28.77 -4.65 40.01
C TYR A 94 29.04 -5.22 38.60
N PHE A 95 29.65 -6.41 38.51
CA PHE A 95 29.85 -7.08 37.22
C PHE A 95 28.54 -7.44 36.51
N GLU A 96 27.52 -7.90 37.24
CA GLU A 96 26.20 -8.16 36.69
C GLU A 96 25.52 -6.90 36.19
N THR A 97 25.66 -5.79 36.92
CA THR A 97 25.11 -4.49 36.51
C THR A 97 25.82 -3.98 35.24
N ALA A 98 27.15 -4.14 35.15
CA ALA A 98 27.91 -3.86 33.94
C ALA A 98 27.43 -4.70 32.75
N ASN A 99 27.24 -6.01 32.95
CA ASN A 99 26.73 -6.92 31.92
C ASN A 99 25.31 -6.54 31.47
N LYS A 100 24.40 -6.22 32.40
CA LYS A 100 23.05 -5.71 32.08
C LYS A 100 23.10 -4.45 31.24
N HIS A 101 24.00 -3.51 31.52
CA HIS A 101 24.18 -2.32 30.71
C HIS A 101 24.77 -2.62 29.32
N LYS A 102 25.73 -3.56 29.24
CA LYS A 102 26.32 -4.02 27.98
C LYS A 102 25.29 -4.67 27.07
N ASP A 103 24.46 -5.56 27.60
CA ASP A 103 23.41 -6.24 26.84
C ASP A 103 22.33 -5.27 26.39
N LYS A 104 21.94 -4.31 27.24
CA LYS A 104 21.04 -3.21 26.85
C LYS A 104 21.62 -2.35 25.72
N SER A 105 22.91 -2.04 25.77
CA SER A 105 23.58 -1.27 24.71
C SER A 105 23.56 -2.02 23.39
N LYS A 106 23.93 -3.31 23.41
CA LYS A 106 23.88 -4.18 22.22
C LYS A 106 22.45 -4.30 21.66
N GLY A 107 21.47 -4.50 22.53
CA GLY A 107 20.06 -4.57 22.13
C GLY A 107 19.57 -3.29 21.47
N ALA A 108 19.95 -2.12 22.02
CA ALA A 108 19.62 -0.82 21.44
C ALA A 108 20.29 -0.61 20.06
N GLU A 109 21.55 -1.02 19.92
CA GLU A 109 22.28 -0.95 18.65
C GLU A 109 21.63 -1.81 17.56
N VAL A 110 21.24 -3.04 17.88
CA VAL A 110 20.51 -3.93 16.96
C VAL A 110 19.17 -3.32 16.55
N ALA A 111 18.39 -2.82 17.50
CA ALA A 111 17.10 -2.19 17.21
C ALA A 111 17.24 -0.93 16.35
N LEU A 112 18.30 -0.14 16.57
CA LEU A 112 18.60 1.05 15.77
C LEU A 112 18.96 0.67 14.33
N ASN A 113 19.85 -0.29 14.14
CA ASN A 113 20.24 -0.77 12.81
C ASN A 113 19.03 -1.39 12.06
N GLU A 114 18.18 -2.15 12.74
CA GLU A 114 16.93 -2.66 12.16
C GLU A 114 16.01 -1.50 11.72
N THR A 115 15.85 -0.50 12.56
CA THR A 115 15.03 0.69 12.27
C THR A 115 15.59 1.48 11.09
N GLU A 116 16.90 1.69 11.02
CA GLU A 116 17.57 2.37 9.91
C GLU A 116 17.40 1.60 8.59
N ASN A 117 17.55 0.28 8.60
CA ASN A 117 17.32 -0.56 7.43
C ASN A 117 15.86 -0.48 6.96
N LEU A 118 14.89 -0.49 7.88
CA LEU A 118 13.48 -0.33 7.57
C LEU A 118 13.20 1.07 6.98
N LEU A 119 13.81 2.11 7.53
CA LEU A 119 13.69 3.48 7.04
C LEU A 119 14.25 3.62 5.61
N GLN A 120 15.46 3.12 5.36
CA GLN A 120 16.07 3.13 4.03
C GLN A 120 15.20 2.37 3.01
N ARG A 121 14.64 1.21 3.40
CA ARG A 121 13.72 0.45 2.54
C ARG A 121 12.42 1.21 2.27
N ALA A 122 11.88 1.93 3.25
CA ALA A 122 10.70 2.75 3.09
C ALA A 122 10.96 3.93 2.14
N GLN A 123 12.08 4.65 2.32
CA GLN A 123 12.50 5.75 1.44
C GLN A 123 12.75 5.31 -0.01
N LYS A 124 13.40 4.15 -0.22
CA LYS A 124 13.58 3.56 -1.56
C LYS A 124 12.26 3.18 -2.23
N LYS A 125 11.28 2.71 -1.44
CA LYS A 125 9.94 2.42 -1.96
C LYS A 125 9.18 3.70 -2.30
N GLU A 126 9.31 4.74 -1.48
CA GLU A 126 8.65 6.02 -1.69
C GLU A 126 9.18 6.77 -2.91
N SER A 127 10.52 6.87 -3.06
CA SER A 127 11.18 7.45 -4.23
C SER A 127 10.72 6.75 -5.51
N LYS A 128 10.82 5.42 -5.56
CA LYS A 128 10.34 4.62 -6.70
C LYS A 128 8.86 4.88 -7.01
N ARG A 129 8.02 5.01 -5.98
CA ARG A 129 6.58 5.28 -6.14
C ARG A 129 6.34 6.67 -6.74
N LYS A 130 7.12 7.68 -6.34
CA LYS A 130 7.08 9.04 -6.88
C LYS A 130 7.57 9.08 -8.33
N GLU A 131 8.72 8.46 -8.62
CA GLU A 131 9.30 8.37 -9.97
C GLU A 131 8.37 7.68 -10.98
N THR A 132 7.77 6.56 -10.58
CA THR A 132 6.83 5.83 -11.46
C THR A 132 5.44 6.46 -11.53
N GLY A 133 5.14 7.44 -10.65
CA GLY A 133 3.81 8.00 -10.48
C GLY A 133 2.77 6.93 -10.11
N GLN A 134 3.15 5.98 -9.26
CA GLN A 134 2.28 4.91 -8.76
C GLN A 134 1.19 5.47 -7.83
N VAL A 135 -0.05 5.06 -8.08
CA VAL A 135 -1.17 5.41 -7.21
C VAL A 135 -1.08 4.68 -5.87
N ALA A 136 -1.54 5.32 -4.79
CA ALA A 136 -1.65 4.64 -3.49
C ALA A 136 -2.66 3.49 -3.60
N ARG A 137 -2.31 2.30 -3.11
CA ARG A 137 -3.27 1.21 -3.03
C ARG A 137 -4.33 1.54 -1.98
N VAL A 138 -5.53 1.89 -2.42
CA VAL A 138 -6.67 2.15 -1.52
C VAL A 138 -7.31 0.82 -1.13
N LYS A 139 -7.28 0.48 0.17
CA LYS A 139 -7.97 -0.70 0.70
C LYS A 139 -9.48 -0.40 0.78
N ARG A 140 -10.19 -0.71 -0.30
CA ARG A 140 -11.63 -0.42 -0.41
C ARG A 140 -12.51 -1.57 0.06
N THR A 141 -13.61 -1.22 0.72
CA THR A 141 -14.60 -2.19 1.26
C THR A 141 -15.63 -2.63 0.22
N LYS A 142 -15.95 -1.79 -0.77
CA LYS A 142 -16.94 -2.08 -1.82
C LYS A 142 -16.46 -1.59 -3.18
N ARG A 143 -16.92 -2.27 -4.24
CA ARG A 143 -16.74 -1.83 -5.63
C ARG A 143 -17.81 -0.82 -6.02
N LEU A 144 -17.48 0.17 -6.84
CA LEU A 144 -18.49 0.98 -7.53
C LEU A 144 -19.33 0.05 -8.40
N TRP A 145 -20.63 0.31 -8.51
CA TRP A 145 -21.57 -0.65 -9.09
C TRP A 145 -21.22 -1.02 -10.54
N PHE A 146 -20.73 -0.06 -11.34
CA PHE A 146 -20.37 -0.27 -12.74
C PHE A 146 -19.10 -1.13 -12.92
N GLU A 147 -18.25 -1.22 -11.90
CA GLU A 147 -17.05 -2.06 -11.94
C GLU A 147 -17.35 -3.56 -11.93
N ASN A 148 -18.61 -3.95 -11.67
CA ASN A 148 -19.09 -5.32 -11.85
C ASN A 148 -19.31 -5.66 -13.34
N HIS A 149 -19.21 -4.66 -14.22
CA HIS A 149 -19.34 -4.78 -15.67
C HIS A 149 -18.06 -4.34 -16.36
N ARG A 150 -17.93 -4.65 -17.65
CA ARG A 150 -16.98 -3.91 -18.50
C ARG A 150 -17.48 -2.48 -18.54
N TRP A 151 -16.60 -1.50 -18.44
CA TRP A 151 -17.01 -0.11 -18.43
C TRP A 151 -15.97 0.78 -19.12
N THR A 152 -16.42 1.93 -19.59
CA THR A 152 -15.54 2.99 -20.10
C THR A 152 -16.25 4.35 -20.02
N ILE A 153 -15.48 5.41 -20.22
CA ILE A 153 -15.99 6.77 -20.42
C ILE A 153 -16.01 7.01 -21.92
N LEU A 154 -17.12 7.53 -22.44
CA LEU A 154 -17.26 7.98 -23.82
C LEU A 154 -17.14 9.51 -23.90
N ASP A 155 -17.05 10.02 -25.13
CA ASP A 155 -17.23 11.44 -25.42
C ASP A 155 -18.51 11.98 -24.77
N GLY A 156 -18.47 13.24 -24.30
CA GLY A 156 -19.52 13.81 -23.44
C GLY A 156 -19.52 13.26 -22.00
N MET A 157 -18.46 12.54 -21.60
CA MET A 157 -18.30 11.90 -20.28
C MET A 157 -19.36 10.86 -19.93
N HIS A 158 -20.03 10.29 -20.92
CA HIS A 158 -21.05 9.27 -20.73
C HIS A 158 -20.46 7.94 -20.28
N LEU A 159 -21.18 7.23 -19.42
CA LEU A 159 -20.81 5.87 -19.02
C LEU A 159 -21.28 4.86 -20.08
N LEU A 160 -20.37 4.01 -20.54
CA LEU A 160 -20.73 2.77 -21.24
C LEU A 160 -20.48 1.59 -20.32
N ILE A 161 -21.44 0.67 -20.23
CA ILE A 161 -21.28 -0.60 -19.53
C ILE A 161 -21.59 -1.78 -20.46
N GLY A 162 -20.88 -2.89 -20.27
CA GLY A 162 -21.03 -4.12 -21.03
C GLY A 162 -20.96 -5.37 -20.15
N GLY A 163 -21.74 -6.39 -20.49
CA GLY A 163 -21.71 -7.66 -19.76
C GLY A 163 -20.36 -8.36 -19.88
N ARG A 164 -19.95 -9.05 -18.80
CA ARG A 164 -18.73 -9.89 -18.79
C ARG A 164 -18.99 -11.32 -19.20
N ASP A 165 -20.23 -11.76 -19.01
CA ASP A 165 -20.73 -13.10 -19.22
C ASP A 165 -22.23 -13.05 -19.55
N ALA A 166 -22.84 -14.20 -19.81
CA ALA A 166 -24.27 -14.29 -20.12
C ALA A 166 -25.19 -13.73 -19.01
N LYS A 167 -24.82 -13.90 -17.73
CA LYS A 167 -25.59 -13.35 -16.60
C LYS A 167 -25.43 -11.82 -16.52
N GLY A 168 -24.23 -11.32 -16.79
CA GLY A 168 -23.92 -9.90 -16.91
C GLY A 168 -24.72 -9.25 -18.05
N ASN A 169 -24.75 -9.86 -19.23
CA ASN A 169 -25.59 -9.40 -20.36
C ASN A 169 -27.06 -9.26 -19.95
N ASP A 170 -27.60 -10.29 -19.28
CA ASP A 170 -28.95 -10.25 -18.70
C ASP A 170 -29.15 -9.08 -17.74
N THR A 171 -28.15 -8.81 -16.90
CA THR A 171 -28.18 -7.72 -15.91
C THR A 171 -28.16 -6.35 -16.59
N ILE A 172 -27.32 -6.17 -17.63
CA ILE A 172 -27.25 -4.92 -18.40
C ILE A 172 -28.62 -4.58 -18.98
N VAL A 173 -29.20 -5.49 -19.77
CA VAL A 173 -30.45 -5.20 -20.49
C VAL A 173 -31.65 -5.08 -19.55
N LYS A 174 -31.75 -5.93 -18.52
CA LYS A 174 -32.92 -5.94 -17.63
C LYS A 174 -32.89 -4.86 -16.55
N LYS A 175 -31.71 -4.48 -16.06
CA LYS A 175 -31.58 -3.57 -14.90
C LYS A 175 -30.97 -2.22 -15.22
N HIS A 176 -30.09 -2.15 -16.22
CA HIS A 176 -29.29 -0.95 -16.46
C HIS A 176 -29.56 -0.24 -17.78
N LEU A 177 -30.39 -0.81 -18.66
CA LEU A 177 -30.84 -0.19 -19.91
C LEU A 177 -32.21 0.50 -19.70
N LYS A 178 -32.19 1.81 -19.48
CA LYS A 178 -33.37 2.69 -19.34
C LYS A 178 -33.84 3.20 -20.71
N GLY A 179 -35.01 3.82 -20.77
CA GLY A 179 -35.63 4.29 -22.02
C GLY A 179 -34.77 5.25 -22.86
N ASP A 180 -34.02 6.14 -22.21
CA ASP A 180 -33.22 7.18 -22.89
C ASP A 180 -31.83 6.69 -23.31
N ASP A 181 -31.41 5.51 -22.82
CA ASP A 181 -30.13 4.90 -23.14
C ASP A 181 -30.09 4.38 -24.58
N ARG A 182 -28.94 3.84 -25.00
CA ARG A 182 -28.83 3.07 -26.24
C ARG A 182 -28.22 1.70 -25.98
N TYR A 183 -28.79 0.69 -26.63
CA TYR A 183 -28.22 -0.66 -26.63
C TYR A 183 -27.18 -0.77 -27.75
N VAL A 184 -26.02 -1.31 -27.40
CA VAL A 184 -24.90 -1.48 -28.33
C VAL A 184 -24.46 -2.93 -28.33
N HIS A 185 -24.20 -3.48 -29.52
CA HIS A 185 -23.76 -4.86 -29.67
C HIS A 185 -22.92 -5.00 -30.94
N ALA A 186 -21.84 -5.78 -30.87
CA ALA A 186 -21.08 -6.15 -32.06
C ALA A 186 -21.82 -7.24 -32.82
N ASP A 187 -21.79 -7.23 -34.15
CA ASP A 187 -22.47 -8.23 -34.98
C ASP A 187 -21.66 -9.54 -35.05
N LEU A 188 -21.41 -10.09 -33.88
CA LEU A 188 -20.62 -11.29 -33.66
C LEU A 188 -21.27 -12.10 -32.55
N HIS A 189 -21.33 -13.42 -32.74
CA HIS A 189 -21.84 -14.30 -31.71
C HIS A 189 -20.97 -14.21 -30.44
N GLY A 190 -21.59 -14.12 -29.27
CA GLY A 190 -20.90 -13.99 -27.98
C GLY A 190 -20.31 -12.61 -27.73
N ALA A 191 -20.69 -11.58 -28.49
CA ALA A 191 -20.40 -10.20 -28.13
C ALA A 191 -21.17 -9.79 -26.85
N PRO A 192 -20.63 -8.84 -26.07
CA PRO A 192 -21.31 -8.37 -24.88
C PRO A 192 -22.51 -7.50 -25.24
N SER A 193 -23.60 -7.66 -24.48
CA SER A 193 -24.69 -6.70 -24.44
C SER A 193 -24.22 -5.45 -23.70
N CYS A 194 -24.26 -4.30 -24.36
CA CYS A 194 -23.79 -3.04 -23.80
C CYS A 194 -24.91 -1.99 -23.73
N ALA A 195 -24.83 -1.10 -22.74
CA ALA A 195 -25.74 0.03 -22.56
C ALA A 195 -24.94 1.34 -22.47
N MET A 196 -25.18 2.25 -23.41
CA MET A 196 -24.73 3.64 -23.35
C MET A 196 -25.69 4.43 -22.45
N LYS A 197 -25.16 4.99 -21.37
CA LYS A 197 -25.95 5.73 -20.38
C LYS A 197 -26.04 7.19 -20.76
N LEU A 198 -27.26 7.70 -20.96
CA LEU A 198 -27.45 9.09 -21.41
C LEU A 198 -27.23 10.07 -20.25
N GLN A 199 -27.93 9.85 -19.13
CA GLN A 199 -27.88 10.73 -17.96
C GLN A 199 -26.78 10.35 -16.95
N THR A 200 -26.27 9.11 -17.00
CA THR A 200 -25.21 8.65 -16.10
C THR A 200 -23.84 8.72 -16.78
N GLY A 201 -22.87 9.31 -16.10
CA GLY A 201 -21.50 9.42 -16.57
C GLY A 201 -20.60 10.01 -15.50
N PHE A 202 -19.70 10.89 -15.90
CA PHE A 202 -18.64 11.40 -15.04
C PHE A 202 -18.51 12.92 -15.14
N ALA A 203 -18.17 13.55 -14.03
CA ALA A 203 -17.80 14.96 -13.98
C ALA A 203 -16.45 15.09 -13.30
N VAL A 204 -15.67 16.12 -13.64
CA VAL A 204 -14.40 16.40 -12.94
C VAL A 204 -14.69 16.58 -11.44
N ASP A 205 -13.87 15.95 -10.60
CA ASP A 205 -13.97 16.09 -9.16
C ASP A 205 -13.33 17.42 -8.73
N PRO A 206 -14.09 18.35 -8.12
CA PRO A 206 -13.51 19.62 -7.65
C PRO A 206 -12.54 19.42 -6.47
N ASN A 207 -12.61 18.29 -5.77
CA ASN A 207 -11.81 18.00 -4.58
C ASN A 207 -11.04 16.68 -4.75
N PRO A 208 -10.05 16.63 -5.67
CA PRO A 208 -9.27 15.42 -5.91
C PRO A 208 -8.49 14.98 -4.66
N PRO A 209 -8.28 13.68 -4.45
CA PRO A 209 -7.39 13.18 -3.39
C PRO A 209 -5.97 13.78 -3.49
N ALA A 210 -5.46 14.30 -2.38
CA ALA A 210 -4.15 14.97 -2.31
C ALA A 210 -2.95 14.08 -2.68
N ASN A 211 -3.12 12.76 -2.69
CA ASN A 211 -2.07 11.78 -2.97
C ASN A 211 -2.14 11.21 -4.39
N LEU A 212 -2.89 11.85 -5.30
CA LEU A 212 -2.91 11.48 -6.70
C LEU A 212 -1.58 11.84 -7.39
N PRO A 213 -1.00 10.90 -8.16
CA PRO A 213 0.15 11.22 -9.00
C PRO A 213 -0.19 12.26 -10.06
N PRO A 214 0.80 13.05 -10.53
CA PRO A 214 0.62 13.93 -11.68
C PRO A 214 0.06 13.18 -12.91
N GLY A 215 -0.79 13.87 -13.66
CA GLY A 215 -1.45 13.37 -14.87
C GLY A 215 -2.54 12.32 -14.66
N VAL A 216 -3.00 12.10 -13.43
CA VAL A 216 -4.19 11.28 -13.14
C VAL A 216 -5.37 12.18 -12.78
N THR A 217 -6.30 12.33 -13.71
CA THR A 217 -7.51 13.14 -13.52
C THR A 217 -8.49 12.46 -12.58
N ALA A 218 -9.07 13.23 -11.66
CA ALA A 218 -10.13 12.78 -10.76
C ALA A 218 -11.51 13.14 -11.30
N TYR A 219 -12.40 12.17 -11.22
CA TYR A 219 -13.78 12.25 -11.64
C TYR A 219 -14.70 11.77 -10.51
N ARG A 220 -15.94 12.23 -10.55
CA ARG A 220 -17.04 11.68 -9.76
C ARG A 220 -18.13 11.13 -10.66
N LEU A 221 -18.75 10.03 -10.22
CA LEU A 221 -19.94 9.51 -10.89
C LEU A 221 -21.07 10.55 -10.78
N SER A 222 -21.72 10.87 -11.89
CA SER A 222 -22.85 11.77 -11.98
C SER A 222 -24.01 11.06 -12.65
N ASP A 223 -25.23 11.23 -12.13
CA ASP A 223 -26.47 10.70 -12.72
C ASP A 223 -27.33 11.78 -13.39
N ASN A 224 -26.80 13.00 -13.52
CA ASN A 224 -27.51 14.19 -14.01
C ASN A 224 -26.80 14.85 -15.20
N ILE A 225 -26.34 14.07 -16.17
CA ILE A 225 -25.85 14.63 -17.44
C ILE A 225 -27.06 15.06 -18.28
N GLU A 226 -27.22 16.37 -18.46
CA GLU A 226 -28.33 16.97 -19.21
C GLU A 226 -27.92 17.19 -20.67
N VAL A 227 -28.08 16.15 -21.49
CA VAL A 227 -27.91 16.23 -22.95
C VAL A 227 -29.09 15.58 -23.67
N ALA A 228 -29.42 16.10 -24.84
CA ALA A 228 -30.56 15.60 -25.63
C ALA A 228 -30.29 14.23 -26.27
N ASP A 229 -29.08 13.99 -26.77
CA ASP A 229 -28.66 12.72 -27.37
C ASP A 229 -27.13 12.60 -27.35
N PHE A 230 -26.63 11.39 -27.63
CA PHE A 230 -25.21 11.12 -27.76
C PHE A 230 -24.62 11.77 -29.02
N SER A 231 -23.39 12.28 -28.91
CA SER A 231 -22.60 12.68 -30.07
C SER A 231 -22.29 11.48 -30.98
N ASP A 232 -22.02 11.75 -32.26
CA ASP A 232 -21.60 10.69 -33.19
C ASP A 232 -20.26 10.07 -32.79
N THR A 233 -19.37 10.87 -32.19
CA THR A 233 -18.13 10.40 -31.57
C THR A 233 -18.42 9.37 -30.47
N ALA A 234 -19.31 9.68 -29.53
CA ALA A 234 -19.68 8.75 -28.45
C ALA A 234 -20.28 7.45 -29.00
N ARG A 235 -21.12 7.53 -30.04
CA ARG A 235 -21.70 6.36 -30.71
C ARG A 235 -20.63 5.48 -31.39
N GLN A 236 -19.72 6.10 -32.14
CA GLN A 236 -18.62 5.37 -32.79
C GLN A 236 -17.68 4.74 -31.77
N GLN A 237 -17.38 5.45 -30.68
CA GLN A 237 -16.59 4.91 -29.58
C GLN A 237 -17.29 3.71 -28.94
N ALA A 238 -18.58 3.80 -28.65
CA ALA A 238 -19.33 2.69 -28.06
C ALA A 238 -19.39 1.45 -28.96
N ALA A 239 -19.62 1.65 -30.26
CA ALA A 239 -19.59 0.59 -31.25
C ALA A 239 -18.22 -0.12 -31.29
N THR A 240 -17.13 0.67 -31.28
CA THR A 240 -15.75 0.16 -31.21
C THR A 240 -15.51 -0.65 -29.94
N MET A 241 -15.96 -0.15 -28.79
CA MET A 241 -15.79 -0.84 -27.49
C MET A 241 -16.54 -2.16 -27.44
N ALA A 242 -17.78 -2.21 -27.94
CA ALA A 242 -18.55 -3.45 -28.02
C ALA A 242 -17.82 -4.52 -28.85
N LEU A 243 -17.17 -4.11 -29.95
CA LEU A 243 -16.34 -4.99 -30.77
C LEU A 243 -15.06 -5.42 -30.04
N CYS A 244 -14.32 -4.49 -29.41
CA CYS A 244 -13.10 -4.77 -28.67
C CYS A 244 -13.30 -5.70 -27.46
N TRP A 245 -14.49 -5.68 -26.86
CA TRP A 245 -14.84 -6.59 -25.76
C TRP A 245 -15.39 -7.95 -26.23
N SER A 246 -15.65 -8.10 -27.53
CA SER A 246 -16.17 -9.33 -28.12
C SER A 246 -15.06 -10.31 -28.51
N ARG A 247 -15.45 -11.45 -29.07
CA ARG A 247 -14.52 -12.41 -29.68
C ARG A 247 -13.80 -11.88 -30.92
N GLY A 248 -14.24 -10.75 -31.49
CA GLY A 248 -13.53 -10.05 -32.57
C GLY A 248 -12.09 -9.71 -32.18
N TRP A 249 -11.84 -9.36 -30.92
CA TRP A 249 -10.48 -9.10 -30.43
C TRP A 249 -9.54 -10.29 -30.60
N SER A 250 -9.97 -11.49 -30.21
CA SER A 250 -9.17 -12.71 -30.34
C SER A 250 -9.11 -13.25 -31.77
N GLY A 251 -9.96 -12.74 -32.68
CA GLY A 251 -10.09 -13.21 -34.06
C GLY A 251 -9.03 -12.68 -35.04
N GLY A 252 -8.01 -11.95 -34.57
CA GLY A 252 -6.88 -11.53 -35.40
C GLY A 252 -7.01 -10.15 -36.06
N GLY A 253 -7.80 -9.23 -35.49
CA GLY A 253 -7.71 -7.81 -35.86
C GLY A 253 -8.50 -7.36 -37.09
N GLY A 254 -9.33 -8.24 -37.67
CA GLY A 254 -10.19 -7.88 -38.81
C GLY A 254 -11.17 -6.74 -38.50
N ALA A 255 -11.46 -5.93 -39.52
CA ALA A 255 -12.52 -4.94 -39.49
C ALA A 255 -13.84 -5.59 -39.06
N GLY A 256 -14.43 -5.11 -37.96
CA GLY A 256 -15.69 -5.63 -37.44
C GLY A 256 -16.83 -4.65 -37.62
N THR A 257 -18.05 -5.18 -37.47
CA THR A 257 -19.28 -4.41 -37.52
C THR A 257 -19.97 -4.43 -36.16
N ALA A 258 -20.56 -3.32 -35.77
CA ALA A 258 -21.42 -3.20 -34.60
C ALA A 258 -22.65 -2.37 -34.92
N PHE A 259 -23.66 -2.43 -34.07
CA PHE A 259 -24.86 -1.64 -34.22
C PHE A 259 -25.35 -1.05 -32.91
N ILE A 260 -26.12 0.02 -33.06
CA ILE A 260 -26.82 0.70 -31.97
C ILE A 260 -28.32 0.72 -32.25
N VAL A 261 -29.11 0.43 -31.22
CA VAL A 261 -30.58 0.47 -31.24
C VAL A 261 -31.16 1.08 -29.97
N LYS A 262 -32.43 1.49 -30.03
CA LYS A 262 -33.18 1.93 -28.86
C LYS A 262 -33.51 0.75 -27.94
N PRO A 263 -33.68 0.97 -26.63
CA PRO A 263 -34.02 -0.08 -25.67
C PRO A 263 -35.26 -0.89 -26.04
N GLY A 264 -36.32 -0.23 -26.54
CA GLY A 264 -37.57 -0.89 -26.95
C GLY A 264 -37.43 -1.87 -28.12
N GLN A 265 -36.29 -1.86 -28.82
CA GLN A 265 -35.99 -2.78 -29.92
C GLN A 265 -35.37 -4.09 -29.44
N VAL A 266 -35.00 -4.20 -28.17
CA VAL A 266 -34.30 -5.34 -27.58
C VAL A 266 -35.30 -6.19 -26.79
N SER A 267 -35.47 -7.44 -27.19
CA SER A 267 -36.43 -8.36 -26.57
C SER A 267 -35.82 -9.71 -26.25
N LYS A 268 -36.38 -10.38 -25.23
CA LYS A 268 -36.13 -11.80 -24.93
C LYS A 268 -37.17 -12.74 -25.51
N GLN A 269 -38.24 -12.20 -26.12
CA GLN A 269 -39.28 -13.01 -26.72
C GLN A 269 -38.85 -13.52 -28.09
N ALA A 270 -38.61 -14.82 -28.15
CA ALA A 270 -38.38 -15.57 -29.37
C ALA A 270 -39.64 -15.64 -30.24
N GLU A 271 -39.47 -15.95 -31.52
CA GLU A 271 -40.61 -16.42 -32.32
C GLU A 271 -41.04 -17.82 -31.85
N SER A 272 -42.29 -18.20 -32.15
CA SER A 272 -42.86 -19.46 -31.68
C SER A 272 -41.98 -20.65 -32.14
N GLY A 273 -41.42 -21.39 -31.19
CA GLY A 273 -40.56 -22.55 -31.45
C GLY A 273 -39.05 -22.29 -31.32
N GLU A 274 -38.61 -21.05 -31.15
CA GLU A 274 -37.19 -20.73 -30.96
C GLU A 274 -36.82 -20.54 -29.48
N TYR A 275 -35.62 -20.99 -29.09
CA TYR A 275 -35.08 -20.79 -27.74
C TYR A 275 -34.05 -19.65 -27.73
N VAL A 276 -34.31 -18.62 -26.91
CA VAL A 276 -33.33 -17.55 -26.66
C VAL A 276 -32.50 -17.90 -25.44
N ALA A 277 -31.21 -18.17 -25.68
CA ALA A 277 -30.28 -18.49 -24.63
C ALA A 277 -30.10 -17.35 -23.61
N LYS A 278 -29.65 -17.70 -22.41
CA LYS A 278 -29.27 -16.71 -21.38
C LYS A 278 -28.17 -15.79 -21.94
N GLY A 279 -28.29 -14.49 -21.71
CA GLY A 279 -27.38 -13.47 -22.22
C GLY A 279 -27.57 -13.11 -23.70
N ALA A 280 -28.48 -13.77 -24.41
CA ALA A 280 -28.86 -13.43 -25.79
C ALA A 280 -30.16 -12.63 -25.83
N PHE A 281 -30.28 -11.79 -26.86
CA PHE A 281 -31.42 -10.90 -27.07
C PHE A 281 -31.70 -10.76 -28.56
N ILE A 282 -32.98 -10.66 -28.90
CA ILE A 282 -33.45 -10.43 -30.26
C ILE A 282 -33.61 -8.93 -30.46
N VAL A 283 -33.06 -8.41 -31.55
CA VAL A 283 -33.11 -7.00 -31.90
C VAL A 283 -34.00 -6.81 -33.13
N ARG A 284 -35.12 -6.10 -32.97
CA ARG A 284 -36.11 -5.86 -34.04
C ARG A 284 -36.09 -4.40 -34.51
N GLY A 285 -36.45 -4.17 -35.77
CA GLY A 285 -36.52 -2.83 -36.37
C GLY A 285 -35.17 -2.30 -36.89
N ALA A 286 -35.14 -1.00 -37.19
CA ALA A 286 -33.99 -0.35 -37.81
C ALA A 286 -32.76 -0.32 -36.89
N ARG A 287 -31.58 -0.57 -37.44
CA ARG A 287 -30.30 -0.57 -36.72
C ARG A 287 -29.40 0.51 -37.27
N THR A 288 -28.71 1.22 -36.38
CA THR A 288 -27.63 2.14 -36.78
C THR A 288 -26.34 1.35 -36.85
N TRP A 289 -25.81 1.14 -38.05
CA TRP A 289 -24.65 0.28 -38.28
C TRP A 289 -23.34 1.06 -38.32
N PHE A 290 -22.31 0.48 -37.72
CA PHE A 290 -20.94 0.97 -37.71
C PHE A 290 -20.05 -0.13 -38.30
N LYS A 291 -19.43 0.15 -39.45
CA LYS A 291 -18.59 -0.78 -40.19
C LYS A 291 -17.13 -0.37 -40.10
N ASP A 292 -16.24 -1.27 -40.49
CA ASP A 292 -14.78 -1.03 -40.58
C ASP A 292 -14.15 -0.55 -39.27
N LEU A 293 -14.70 -1.02 -38.15
CA LEU A 293 -14.22 -0.68 -36.82
C LEU A 293 -12.89 -1.36 -36.55
N ARG A 294 -11.89 -0.57 -36.18
CA ARG A 294 -10.53 -1.04 -35.86
C ARG A 294 -10.43 -1.46 -34.39
N LEU A 295 -9.79 -2.61 -34.15
CA LEU A 295 -9.57 -3.17 -32.82
C LEU A 295 -8.33 -2.53 -32.17
N LYS A 296 -8.54 -1.39 -31.52
CA LYS A 296 -7.48 -0.62 -30.84
C LYS A 296 -8.03 0.05 -29.59
N LEU A 297 -7.41 -0.22 -28.45
CA LEU A 297 -7.81 0.31 -27.14
C LEU A 297 -6.69 1.15 -26.53
N GLY A 298 -7.07 2.16 -25.76
CA GLY A 298 -6.18 2.81 -24.80
C GLY A 298 -6.41 2.23 -23.40
N LEU A 299 -5.37 2.21 -22.58
CA LEU A 299 -5.44 2.00 -21.14
C LEU A 299 -4.83 3.21 -20.43
N GLY A 300 -5.58 3.86 -19.55
CA GLY A 300 -5.10 5.01 -18.78
C GLY A 300 -5.55 4.95 -17.33
N LEU A 301 -4.84 5.67 -16.46
CA LEU A 301 -5.21 5.80 -15.04
C LEU A 301 -6.18 6.95 -14.86
N VAL A 302 -7.28 6.68 -14.17
CA VAL A 302 -8.25 7.69 -13.73
C VAL A 302 -8.55 7.47 -12.25
N CYS A 303 -8.97 8.52 -11.56
CA CYS A 303 -9.49 8.39 -10.19
C CYS A 303 -11.00 8.62 -10.22
N ILE A 304 -11.82 7.68 -9.75
CA ILE A 304 -13.28 7.83 -9.73
C ILE A 304 -13.77 7.75 -8.28
N ASN A 305 -14.45 8.80 -7.80
CA ASN A 305 -14.89 8.93 -6.40
C ASN A 305 -13.74 8.65 -5.42
N GLY A 306 -12.54 9.16 -5.70
CA GLY A 306 -11.34 8.95 -4.88
C GLY A 306 -10.66 7.57 -5.03
N ILE A 307 -11.14 6.71 -5.93
CA ILE A 307 -10.58 5.37 -6.15
C ILE A 307 -9.79 5.37 -7.47
N PRO A 308 -8.48 5.12 -7.44
CA PRO A 308 -7.69 4.92 -8.65
C PRO A 308 -8.12 3.65 -9.39
N LEU A 309 -8.40 3.77 -10.68
CA LEU A 309 -8.84 2.69 -11.56
C LEU A 309 -8.08 2.75 -12.88
N LEU A 310 -7.88 1.57 -13.47
CA LEU A 310 -7.41 1.47 -14.85
C LEU A 310 -8.62 1.48 -15.78
N MET A 311 -8.75 2.52 -16.60
CA MET A 311 -9.81 2.63 -17.59
C MET A 311 -9.32 2.07 -18.93
N ALA A 312 -10.09 1.17 -19.52
CA ALA A 312 -9.98 0.85 -20.94
C ALA A 312 -10.98 1.68 -21.73
N GLY A 313 -10.57 2.27 -22.83
CA GLY A 313 -11.44 2.99 -23.75
C GLY A 313 -10.90 2.94 -25.16
N THR A 314 -11.56 3.63 -26.09
CA THR A 314 -10.95 3.86 -27.40
C THR A 314 -9.66 4.66 -27.21
N HIS A 315 -8.65 4.42 -28.05
CA HIS A 315 -7.38 5.14 -27.95
C HIS A 315 -7.57 6.66 -27.97
N VAL A 316 -8.49 7.18 -28.80
CA VAL A 316 -8.82 8.60 -28.87
C VAL A 316 -9.35 9.11 -27.54
N GLN A 317 -10.32 8.42 -26.93
CA GLN A 317 -10.92 8.86 -25.68
C GLN A 317 -9.95 8.79 -24.50
N VAL A 318 -9.12 7.75 -24.46
CA VAL A 318 -8.12 7.61 -23.40
C VAL A 318 -7.04 8.68 -23.54
N ALA A 319 -6.57 8.96 -24.76
CA ALA A 319 -5.62 10.03 -25.02
C ALA A 319 -6.16 11.42 -24.65
N ALA A 320 -7.47 11.64 -24.79
CA ALA A 320 -8.11 12.90 -24.42
C ALA A 320 -8.28 13.08 -22.89
N LEU A 321 -8.35 11.98 -22.12
CA LEU A 321 -8.66 12.02 -20.68
C LEU A 321 -7.46 11.75 -19.78
N CYS A 322 -6.39 11.14 -20.30
CA CYS A 322 -5.26 10.64 -19.54
C CYS A 322 -3.94 11.11 -20.18
N ASP A 323 -3.13 11.83 -19.41
CA ASP A 323 -1.80 12.27 -19.86
C ASP A 323 -0.87 11.07 -20.07
N ARG A 324 -1.00 10.06 -19.21
CA ARG A 324 -0.23 8.81 -19.25
C ARG A 324 -1.12 7.63 -19.60
N TRP A 325 -0.86 7.01 -20.74
CA TRP A 325 -1.63 5.86 -21.21
C TRP A 325 -0.80 4.90 -22.08
N VAL A 326 -1.31 3.71 -22.34
CA VAL A 326 -0.74 2.78 -23.32
C VAL A 326 -1.79 2.36 -24.34
N GLU A 327 -1.32 2.02 -25.52
CA GLU A 327 -2.13 1.46 -26.58
C GLU A 327 -2.05 -0.05 -26.60
N LEU A 328 -3.22 -0.69 -26.69
CA LEU A 328 -3.36 -2.13 -26.87
C LEU A 328 -4.00 -2.46 -28.22
N ILE A 329 -3.48 -3.54 -28.81
CA ILE A 329 -4.02 -4.20 -30.00
C ILE A 329 -4.16 -5.70 -29.75
N PRO A 330 -4.98 -6.42 -30.54
CA PRO A 330 -4.95 -7.87 -30.59
C PRO A 330 -3.54 -8.40 -30.81
N GLY A 331 -3.14 -9.40 -30.03
CA GLY A 331 -1.79 -9.92 -30.09
C GLY A 331 -1.68 -11.32 -29.51
N ARG A 332 -0.43 -11.76 -29.28
CA ARG A 332 -0.13 -13.11 -28.80
C ARG A 332 0.17 -13.19 -27.31
N SER A 333 0.37 -12.05 -26.63
CA SER A 333 0.72 -12.06 -25.21
C SER A 333 -0.50 -12.31 -24.32
N LYS A 334 -0.29 -13.13 -23.29
CA LYS A 334 -1.28 -13.38 -22.24
C LYS A 334 -1.54 -12.10 -21.44
N ARG A 335 -2.79 -11.88 -21.02
CA ARG A 335 -3.22 -10.69 -20.28
C ARG A 335 -2.52 -10.55 -18.94
N GLU A 336 -2.28 -11.67 -18.27
CA GLU A 336 -1.63 -11.73 -16.97
C GLU A 336 -0.21 -11.17 -17.03
N ARG A 337 0.49 -11.36 -18.16
CA ARG A 337 1.82 -10.80 -18.39
C ARG A 337 1.78 -9.27 -18.49
N ILE A 338 0.84 -8.74 -19.28
CA ILE A 338 0.64 -7.29 -19.44
C ILE A 338 0.18 -6.69 -18.10
N ALA A 339 -0.78 -7.33 -17.42
CA ALA A 339 -1.28 -6.90 -16.12
C ALA A 339 -0.19 -6.88 -15.05
N SER A 340 0.71 -7.86 -15.02
CA SER A 340 1.85 -7.88 -14.10
C SER A 340 2.82 -6.72 -14.36
N ARG A 341 3.02 -6.35 -15.63
CA ARG A 341 3.85 -5.18 -16.00
C ARG A 341 3.15 -3.88 -15.57
N LEU A 342 1.87 -3.72 -15.88
CA LEU A 342 1.06 -2.56 -15.51
C LEU A 342 0.92 -2.42 -13.98
N SER A 343 0.79 -3.51 -13.23
CA SER A 343 0.70 -3.49 -11.76
C SER A 343 1.95 -2.89 -11.12
N LYS A 344 3.14 -3.22 -11.66
CA LYS A 344 4.43 -2.68 -11.17
C LYS A 344 4.61 -1.18 -11.41
N VAL A 345 3.95 -0.60 -12.41
CA VAL A 345 4.08 0.84 -12.74
C VAL A 345 2.92 1.66 -12.21
N THR A 346 1.70 1.10 -12.19
CA THR A 346 0.51 1.80 -11.69
C THR A 346 0.33 1.64 -10.18
N GLY A 347 0.78 0.54 -9.58
CA GLY A 347 0.50 0.20 -8.17
C GLY A 347 -0.87 -0.48 -7.96
N LEU A 348 -1.66 -0.65 -9.01
CA LEU A 348 -2.93 -1.39 -8.97
C LEU A 348 -2.69 -2.90 -8.84
N ALA A 349 -3.65 -3.61 -8.25
CA ALA A 349 -3.58 -5.07 -8.13
C ALA A 349 -3.75 -5.74 -9.51
N VAL A 350 -3.00 -6.82 -9.76
CA VAL A 350 -3.10 -7.59 -11.01
C VAL A 350 -4.54 -8.06 -11.26
N ASP A 351 -5.23 -8.51 -10.21
CA ASP A 351 -6.63 -8.97 -10.28
C ASP A 351 -7.63 -7.86 -10.70
N ASP A 352 -7.27 -6.59 -10.48
CA ASP A 352 -8.07 -5.45 -10.93
C ASP A 352 -7.75 -5.05 -12.39
N ILE A 353 -6.52 -5.34 -12.87
CA ILE A 353 -6.07 -5.02 -14.23
C ILE A 353 -6.47 -6.10 -15.24
N VAL A 354 -6.32 -7.39 -14.91
CA VAL A 354 -6.59 -8.50 -15.84
C VAL A 354 -7.99 -8.42 -16.49
N PRO A 355 -9.07 -8.11 -15.75
CA PRO A 355 -10.42 -8.01 -16.34
C PRO A 355 -10.59 -6.86 -17.35
N VAL A 356 -9.72 -5.84 -17.30
CA VAL A 356 -9.75 -4.66 -18.17
C VAL A 356 -9.18 -4.98 -19.56
N ILE A 357 -8.23 -5.91 -19.63
CA ILE A 357 -7.57 -6.31 -20.87
C ILE A 357 -8.43 -7.35 -21.63
N PRO A 358 -8.80 -7.11 -22.91
CA PRO A 358 -9.48 -8.11 -23.72
C PRO A 358 -8.52 -9.15 -24.30
N GLY A 359 -8.96 -10.41 -24.39
CA GLY A 359 -8.29 -11.51 -25.11
C GLY A 359 -6.77 -11.59 -24.94
N THR A 360 -6.06 -12.19 -25.88
CA THR A 360 -4.60 -12.00 -25.98
C THR A 360 -4.32 -10.66 -26.62
N SER A 361 -3.37 -9.91 -26.08
CA SER A 361 -3.11 -8.53 -26.47
C SER A 361 -1.62 -8.28 -26.63
N GLU A 362 -1.28 -7.16 -27.25
CA GLU A 362 0.08 -6.64 -27.36
C GLU A 362 0.07 -5.13 -27.11
N LEU A 363 1.15 -4.62 -26.53
CA LEU A 363 1.35 -3.19 -26.30
C LEU A 363 1.88 -2.59 -27.60
N ALA A 364 1.05 -1.83 -28.30
CA ALA A 364 1.41 -1.21 -29.58
C ALA A 364 2.24 0.07 -29.37
N ALA A 365 1.88 0.87 -28.38
CA ALA A 365 2.56 2.11 -28.03
C ALA A 365 2.47 2.39 -26.52
N ASP A 366 3.45 3.09 -25.99
CA ASP A 366 3.49 3.58 -24.62
C ASP A 366 3.60 5.10 -24.65
N HIS A 367 2.60 5.77 -24.07
CA HIS A 367 2.52 7.23 -23.95
C HIS A 367 2.70 7.59 -22.48
N GLY A 368 3.85 7.23 -21.92
CA GLY A 368 4.24 7.62 -20.56
C GLY A 368 3.64 6.81 -19.41
N LEU A 369 2.86 5.76 -19.65
CA LEU A 369 2.26 4.97 -18.56
C LEU A 369 3.22 3.92 -18.00
N ILE A 370 4.00 3.25 -18.85
CA ILE A 370 4.97 2.25 -18.40
C ILE A 370 6.32 2.91 -18.18
N ASN A 371 6.77 3.72 -19.15
CA ASN A 371 7.98 4.51 -19.05
C ASN A 371 7.57 5.98 -19.00
N PRO A 372 7.37 6.57 -17.81
CA PRO A 372 7.09 8.01 -17.71
C PRO A 372 8.21 8.77 -18.40
N HIS A 373 7.85 9.70 -19.29
CA HIS A 373 8.83 10.57 -19.92
C HIS A 373 9.55 11.37 -18.82
N ASN A 374 10.88 11.41 -18.86
CA ASN A 374 11.65 12.37 -18.06
C ASN A 374 11.29 13.76 -18.59
N HIS A 375 10.33 14.44 -17.97
CA HIS A 375 10.01 15.84 -18.26
C HIS A 375 11.09 16.80 -17.70
N GLU A 376 12.37 16.45 -17.80
CA GLU A 376 13.50 17.33 -17.46
C GLU A 376 14.21 17.92 -18.68
N GLU A 377 13.72 17.66 -19.90
CA GLU A 377 14.23 18.29 -21.12
C GLU A 377 13.07 18.82 -21.99
N GLU A 378 12.48 19.94 -21.59
CA GLU A 378 11.83 20.89 -22.52
C GLU A 378 11.86 22.32 -21.97
#